data_AF-A0A1K1LY92-F1
#
_entry.id   AF-A0A1K1LY92-F1
#
_cell.length_a   1.000
_cell.length_b   1.000
_cell.length_c   1.000
_cell.angle_alpha   90.00
_cell.angle_beta   90.00
_cell.angle_gamma   90.00
#
_symmetry.space_group_name_H-M   'P 1'
#
loop_
_entity.id
_entity.type
_entity.pdbx_description
1 polymer ?
#
loop_
_entity_poly.entity_id
_entity_poly.type
_entity_poly.pdbx_seq_one_letter_code
_entity_poly.pdbx_strand_id
1 'polypeptide(L)'
;MKKSRFTEEQIVYALRLADGGQTVVDVCRQLGVSEATFYTWKKKYAELGVSEMRRLKQIKEENARLRRIVADLTLDKQILQEVVRKNSEGCQAARAGSLDAGALQDQRAEIMSACSRAGMAQDDYRGQWHGIHLQGPGRMGLSPGHQA
;
A
#
# COMPACT_ATOMS: atom_id res chain seq x y z
N MET A 1 30.60 18.80 -2.19
CA MET A 1 31.05 20.17 -1.83
C MET A 1 31.21 20.25 -0.32
N LYS A 2 32.30 20.83 0.18
CA LYS A 2 32.45 21.08 1.62
C LYS A 2 31.35 22.06 2.06
N LYS A 3 30.71 21.79 3.20
CA LYS A 3 29.64 22.66 3.74
C LYS A 3 30.29 23.99 4.12
N SER A 4 29.83 25.09 3.52
CA SER A 4 30.31 26.43 3.85
C SER A 4 30.07 26.69 5.33
N ARG A 5 31.05 27.33 6.00
CA ARG A 5 30.90 27.81 7.39
C ARG A 5 29.77 28.84 7.51
N PHE A 6 29.49 29.57 6.43
CA PHE A 6 28.44 30.58 6.36
C PHE A 6 27.22 30.04 5.60
N THR A 7 26.02 30.32 6.12
CA THR A 7 24.77 29.92 5.47
C THR A 7 24.50 30.81 4.25
N GLU A 8 23.69 30.32 3.30
CA GLU A 8 23.33 31.12 2.12
C GLU A 8 22.59 32.39 2.52
N GLU A 9 21.79 32.37 3.58
CA GLU A 9 21.09 33.54 4.11
C GLU A 9 22.06 34.61 4.62
N GLN A 10 23.13 34.21 5.33
CA GLN A 10 24.15 35.14 5.81
C GLN A 10 24.91 35.80 4.64
N ILE A 11 25.20 35.02 3.60
CA ILE A 11 25.86 35.53 2.40
C ILE A 11 24.97 36.54 1.68
N VAL A 12 23.69 36.21 1.47
CA VAL A 12 22.71 37.10 0.83
C VAL A 12 22.51 38.37 1.65
N TYR A 13 22.47 38.26 2.98
CA TYR A 13 22.37 39.41 3.87
C TYR A 13 23.57 40.36 3.70
N ALA A 14 24.79 39.82 3.68
CA ALA A 14 26.00 40.61 3.45
C ALA A 14 25.97 41.39 2.13
N LEU A 15 25.57 40.71 1.04
CA LEU A 15 25.48 41.33 -0.29
C LEU A 15 24.44 42.45 -0.31
N ARG A 16 23.29 42.27 0.34
CA ARG A 16 22.26 43.31 0.45
C ARG A 16 22.69 44.54 1.23
N LEU A 17 23.48 44.38 2.29
CA LEU A 17 24.00 45.53 3.03
C LEU A 17 24.91 46.38 2.15
N ALA A 18 25.78 45.74 1.36
CA ALA A 18 26.66 46.42 0.41
C ALA A 18 25.88 47.07 -0.74
N ASP A 19 24.87 46.39 -1.29
CA ASP A 19 24.00 46.97 -2.33
C ASP A 19 23.13 48.13 -1.79
N GLY A 20 22.82 48.10 -0.49
CA GLY A 20 22.13 49.16 0.24
C GLY A 20 23.01 50.36 0.62
N GLY A 21 24.28 50.38 0.19
CA GLY A 21 25.19 51.51 0.34
C GLY A 21 26.16 51.43 1.53
N GLN A 22 26.16 50.36 2.33
CA GLN A 22 27.24 50.16 3.31
C GLN A 22 28.55 49.82 2.62
N THR A 23 29.66 50.28 3.20
CA THR A 23 30.98 49.93 2.68
C THR A 23 31.25 48.44 2.89
N VAL A 24 31.93 47.81 1.94
CA VAL A 24 32.29 46.38 2.02
C VAL A 24 33.15 46.10 3.27
N VAL A 25 33.98 47.07 3.66
CA VAL A 25 34.84 46.99 4.86
C VAL A 25 34.00 46.85 6.13
N ASP A 26 32.96 47.68 6.28
CA ASP A 26 32.08 47.66 7.45
C ASP A 26 31.27 46.37 7.52
N VAL A 27 30.74 45.91 6.38
CA VAL A 27 30.02 44.64 6.27
C VAL A 27 30.92 43.47 6.65
N CYS A 28 32.17 43.47 6.18
CA CYS A 28 33.15 42.44 6.50
C CYS A 28 33.51 42.43 8.00
N ARG A 29 33.66 43.61 8.61
CA ARG A 29 33.94 43.75 10.04
C ARG A 29 32.77 43.29 10.92
N GLN A 30 31.53 43.60 10.54
CA GLN A 30 30.33 43.17 11.26
C GLN A 30 30.13 41.65 11.20
N LEU A 31 30.39 41.03 10.04
CA LEU A 31 30.15 39.60 9.82
C LEU A 31 31.36 38.73 10.16
N GLY A 32 32.50 39.33 10.49
CA GLY A 32 33.75 38.61 10.79
C GLY A 32 34.30 37.85 9.59
N VAL A 33 34.22 38.45 8.40
CA VAL A 33 34.70 37.86 7.13
C VAL A 33 35.77 38.74 6.51
N SER A 34 36.64 38.13 5.69
CA SER A 34 37.57 38.91 4.88
C SER A 34 36.90 39.46 3.63
N GLU A 35 37.38 40.61 3.13
CA GLU A 35 36.91 41.18 1.86
C GLU A 35 37.07 40.21 0.69
N ALA A 36 38.16 39.43 0.67
CA ALA A 36 38.36 38.39 -0.35
C ALA A 36 37.22 37.35 -0.37
N THR A 37 36.71 36.99 0.81
CA THR A 37 35.55 36.08 0.94
C THR A 37 34.29 36.75 0.43
N PHE A 38 34.08 38.02 0.78
CA PHE A 38 32.93 38.81 0.30
C PHE A 38 32.91 38.91 -1.23
N TYR A 39 34.04 39.24 -1.87
CA TYR A 39 34.10 39.33 -3.34
C TYR A 39 33.94 37.95 -4.02
N THR A 40 34.39 36.87 -3.38
CA THR A 40 34.12 35.51 -3.86
C THR A 40 32.61 35.21 -3.85
N TRP A 41 31.91 35.62 -2.78
CA TRP A 41 30.45 35.53 -2.74
C TRP A 41 29.81 36.42 -3.79
N LYS A 42 30.23 37.69 -3.90
CA LYS A 42 29.71 38.61 -4.90
C LYS A 42 29.85 38.03 -6.31
N LYS A 43 30.99 37.44 -6.67
CA LYS A 43 31.16 36.77 -7.96
C LYS A 43 30.20 35.58 -8.14
N LYS A 44 30.10 34.71 -7.14
CA LYS A 44 29.25 33.51 -7.19
C LYS A 44 27.74 33.83 -7.25
N TYR A 45 27.32 34.90 -6.59
CA TYR A 45 25.91 35.28 -6.44
C TYR A 45 25.53 36.51 -7.28
N ALA A 46 26.45 37.18 -7.98
CA ALA A 46 26.11 38.24 -8.93
C ALA A 46 25.45 37.69 -10.20
N GLU A 47 25.85 36.49 -10.64
CA GLU A 47 25.21 35.78 -11.75
C GLU A 47 23.81 35.26 -11.37
N LEU A 48 23.62 34.94 -10.08
CA LEU A 48 22.37 34.45 -9.50
C LEU A 48 21.73 35.54 -8.66
N GLY A 49 21.05 36.48 -9.31
CA GLY A 49 20.38 37.60 -8.65
C GLY A 49 19.58 37.18 -7.41
N VAL A 50 19.51 38.06 -6.40
CA VAL A 50 18.93 37.74 -5.09
C VAL A 50 17.48 37.22 -5.15
N SER A 51 16.71 37.66 -6.15
CA SER A 51 15.36 37.16 -6.43
C SER A 51 15.37 35.70 -6.88
N GLU A 52 16.29 35.33 -7.77
CA GLU A 52 16.45 33.97 -8.27
C GLU A 52 16.92 33.03 -7.17
N MET A 53 17.75 33.50 -6.24
CA MET A 53 18.17 32.72 -5.08
C MET A 53 16.98 32.37 -4.16
N ARG A 54 16.09 33.33 -3.88
CA ARG A 54 14.87 33.09 -3.09
C ARG A 54 13.96 32.08 -3.78
N ARG A 55 13.77 32.26 -5.08
CA ARG A 55 12.98 31.33 -5.91
C ARG A 55 13.56 29.93 -5.89
N LEU A 56 14.88 29.78 -6.03
CA LEU A 56 15.55 28.48 -5.97
C LEU A 56 15.38 27.80 -4.61
N LYS A 57 15.42 28.55 -3.50
CA LYS A 57 15.15 27.99 -2.17
C LYS A 57 13.70 27.51 -2.05
N GLN A 58 12.74 28.33 -2.46
CA GLN A 58 11.33 27.98 -2.47
C GLN A 58 11.06 26.72 -3.31
N ILE A 59 11.59 26.67 -4.53
CA ILE A 59 11.45 25.50 -5.42
C ILE A 59 12.07 24.25 -4.78
N LYS A 60 13.22 24.36 -4.11
CA LYS A 60 13.83 23.21 -3.41
C LYS A 60 12.96 22.72 -2.26
N GLU A 61 12.41 23.61 -1.45
CA GLU A 61 11.51 23.28 -0.36
C GLU A 61 10.21 22.63 -0.85
N GLU A 62 9.60 23.22 -1.89
CA GLU A 62 8.41 22.66 -2.55
C GLU A 62 8.71 21.29 -3.16
N ASN A 63 9.84 21.12 -3.86
CA ASN A 63 10.23 19.83 -4.43
C ASN A 63 10.44 18.77 -3.34
N ALA A 64 11.07 19.14 -2.21
CA ALA A 64 11.25 18.24 -1.07
C ALA A 64 9.92 17.87 -0.40
N ARG A 65 8.95 18.79 -0.35
CA ARG A 65 7.59 18.51 0.13
C ARG A 65 6.84 17.59 -0.83
N LEU A 66 6.86 17.91 -2.12
CA LEU A 66 6.20 17.13 -3.17
C LEU A 66 6.76 15.71 -3.24
N ARG A 67 8.08 15.52 -3.14
CA ARG A 67 8.70 14.19 -3.09
C ARG A 67 8.20 13.35 -1.92
N ARG A 68 8.03 13.95 -0.74
CA ARG A 68 7.45 13.26 0.43
C ARG A 68 6.02 12.82 0.17
N ILE A 69 5.17 13.75 -0.28
CA ILE A 69 3.77 13.46 -0.60
C ILE A 69 3.66 12.36 -1.67
N VAL A 70 4.48 12.42 -2.73
CA VAL A 70 4.49 11.41 -3.78
C VAL A 70 4.92 10.04 -3.25
N ALA A 71 5.91 9.99 -2.36
CA ALA A 71 6.33 8.75 -1.73
C ALA A 71 5.19 8.14 -0.89
N ASP A 72 4.57 8.94 -0.02
CA ASP A 72 3.46 8.50 0.84
C ASP A 72 2.28 7.99 0.00
N LEU A 73 1.84 8.76 -1.00
CA LEU A 73 0.74 8.38 -1.89
C LEU A 73 1.06 7.15 -2.74
N THR A 74 2.34 6.95 -3.11
CA THR A 74 2.76 5.76 -3.86
C THR A 74 2.69 4.52 -2.98
N LEU A 75 3.08 4.62 -1.71
CA LEU A 75 2.94 3.53 -0.74
C LEU A 75 1.47 3.20 -0.50
N ASP A 76 0.62 4.22 -0.28
CA ASP A 76 -0.82 4.02 -0.11
C ASP A 76 -1.44 3.34 -1.32
N LYS A 77 -1.08 3.76 -2.54
CA LYS A 77 -1.53 3.13 -3.78
C LYS A 77 -1.12 1.65 -3.83
N GLN A 78 0.12 1.31 -3.47
CA GLN A 78 0.59 -0.07 -3.47
C GLN A 78 -0.19 -0.92 -2.46
N ILE A 79 -0.39 -0.42 -1.24
CA ILE A 79 -1.19 -1.10 -0.20
C ILE A 79 -2.61 -1.35 -0.69
N LEU A 80 -3.26 -0.33 -1.25
CA LEU A 80 -4.63 -0.46 -1.78
C LEU A 80 -4.71 -1.45 -2.93
N GLN A 81 -3.75 -1.43 -3.86
CA GLN A 81 -3.68 -2.39 -4.95
C GLN A 81 -3.51 -3.83 -4.43
N GLU A 82 -2.70 -4.04 -3.39
CA GLU A 82 -2.56 -5.35 -2.76
C GLU A 82 -3.83 -5.81 -2.07
N VAL A 83 -4.54 -4.94 -1.36
CA VAL A 83 -5.82 -5.27 -0.71
C VAL A 83 -6.87 -5.65 -1.75
N VAL A 84 -6.99 -4.87 -2.83
CA VAL A 84 -7.91 -5.17 -3.94
C VAL A 84 -7.55 -6.51 -4.59
N ARG A 85 -6.25 -6.76 -4.84
CA ARG A 85 -5.77 -8.03 -5.39
C ARG A 85 -6.16 -9.20 -4.48
N LYS A 86 -5.84 -9.13 -3.18
CA LYS A 86 -6.19 -10.17 -2.20
C LYS A 86 -7.69 -10.41 -2.11
N ASN A 87 -8.51 -9.36 -2.12
CA ASN A 87 -9.97 -9.49 -2.10
C ASN A 87 -10.51 -10.14 -3.39
N SER A 88 -9.93 -9.83 -4.54
CA SER A 88 -10.31 -10.45 -5.81
C SER A 88 -9.95 -11.94 -5.85
N GLU A 89 -8.80 -12.32 -5.28
CA GLU A 89 -8.36 -13.71 -5.13
C GLU A 89 -9.23 -14.47 -4.11
N GLY A 90 -9.60 -13.84 -2.98
CA GLY A 90 -10.51 -14.41 -1.98
C GLY A 90 -11.93 -14.65 -2.52
N CYS A 91 -12.46 -13.74 -3.34
CA CYS A 91 -13.74 -13.93 -4.05
C CYS A 91 -13.69 -15.05 -5.09
N GLN A 92 -12.54 -15.27 -5.74
CA GLN A 92 -12.35 -16.39 -6.66
C GLN A 92 -12.27 -17.73 -5.92
N ALA A 93 -11.58 -17.79 -4.79
CA ALA A 93 -11.52 -18.98 -3.94
C ALA A 93 -12.90 -19.33 -3.34
N ALA A 94 -13.67 -18.34 -2.88
CA ALA A 94 -15.03 -18.54 -2.39
C ALA A 94 -16.01 -19.01 -3.50
N ARG A 95 -15.83 -18.55 -4.74
CA ARG A 95 -16.61 -19.04 -5.90
C ARG A 95 -16.20 -20.45 -6.33
N ALA A 96 -14.90 -20.77 -6.30
CA ALA A 96 -14.38 -22.10 -6.60
C ALA A 96 -14.86 -23.16 -5.58
N GLY A 97 -15.10 -22.77 -4.33
CA GLY A 97 -15.69 -23.64 -3.30
C GLY A 97 -17.21 -23.83 -3.38
N SER A 98 -17.92 -23.20 -4.32
CA SER A 98 -19.39 -23.31 -4.45
C SER A 98 -19.88 -24.26 -5.56
N LEU A 99 -18.96 -24.96 -6.23
CA LEU A 99 -19.32 -25.91 -7.27
C LEU A 99 -19.32 -27.34 -6.71
N ASP A 100 -20.39 -27.70 -5.99
CA ASP A 100 -20.91 -29.06 -6.17
C ASP A 100 -22.43 -29.20 -5.92
N ALA A 101 -23.21 -28.26 -6.44
CA ALA A 101 -24.66 -28.46 -6.56
C ALA A 101 -25.02 -29.65 -7.48
N GLY A 102 -24.08 -30.06 -8.35
CA GLY A 102 -24.21 -31.19 -9.27
C GLY A 102 -24.18 -32.54 -8.54
N ALA A 103 -23.17 -32.83 -7.71
CA ALA A 103 -23.06 -34.11 -7.01
C ALA A 103 -24.20 -34.36 -6.02
N LEU A 104 -24.77 -33.31 -5.42
CA LEU A 104 -25.97 -33.46 -4.58
C LEU A 104 -27.21 -33.83 -5.41
N GLN A 105 -27.32 -33.37 -6.66
CA GLN A 105 -28.39 -33.77 -7.58
C GLN A 105 -28.17 -35.17 -8.14
N ASP A 106 -26.93 -35.54 -8.46
CA ASP A 106 -26.57 -36.86 -8.95
C ASP A 106 -26.78 -37.93 -7.87
N GLN A 107 -26.35 -37.66 -6.64
CA GLN A 107 -26.59 -38.55 -5.49
C GLN A 107 -28.10 -38.71 -5.22
N ARG A 108 -28.90 -37.65 -5.39
CA ARG A 108 -30.36 -37.72 -5.28
C ARG A 108 -30.98 -38.54 -6.40
N ALA A 109 -30.49 -38.42 -7.64
CA ALA A 109 -30.94 -39.21 -8.77
C ALA A 109 -30.59 -40.71 -8.61
N GLU A 110 -29.39 -41.02 -8.09
CA GLU A 110 -28.98 -42.39 -7.76
C GLU A 110 -29.87 -43.02 -6.68
N ILE A 111 -30.16 -42.28 -5.59
CA ILE A 111 -31.07 -42.72 -4.53
C ILE A 111 -32.47 -42.99 -5.10
N MET A 112 -32.99 -42.09 -5.94
CA MET A 112 -34.31 -42.26 -6.58
C MET A 112 -34.34 -43.46 -7.52
N SER A 113 -33.26 -43.71 -8.27
CA SER A 113 -33.13 -44.90 -9.14
C SER A 113 -33.08 -46.20 -8.33
N ALA A 114 -32.37 -46.20 -7.19
CA ALA A 114 -32.31 -47.34 -6.29
C ALA A 114 -33.68 -47.67 -5.67
N CYS A 115 -34.44 -46.67 -5.23
CA CYS A 115 -35.80 -46.86 -4.69
C CYS A 115 -36.76 -47.47 -5.74
N SER A 116 -36.70 -46.98 -6.98
CA SER A 116 -37.52 -47.53 -8.08
C SER A 116 -37.16 -48.98 -8.43
N ARG A 117 -35.87 -49.35 -8.46
CA ARG A 117 -35.43 -50.74 -8.72
C ARG A 117 -35.82 -51.70 -7.60
N ALA A 118 -35.86 -51.23 -6.35
CA ALA A 118 -36.28 -52.01 -5.19
C ALA A 118 -37.81 -52.11 -5.06
N GLY A 119 -38.59 -51.41 -5.89
CA GLY A 119 -40.06 -51.42 -5.83
C GLY A 119 -40.64 -50.77 -4.56
N MET A 120 -39.87 -49.91 -3.89
CA MET A 120 -40.28 -49.29 -2.62
C MET A 120 -40.90 -47.90 -2.83
N ALA A 121 -41.98 -47.60 -2.11
CA ALA A 121 -42.57 -46.27 -2.07
C ALA A 121 -41.67 -45.30 -1.29
N GLN A 122 -41.63 -44.05 -1.75
CA GLN A 122 -40.69 -43.02 -1.28
C GLN A 122 -40.81 -42.69 0.23
N ASP A 123 -41.98 -42.97 0.83
CA ASP A 123 -42.29 -42.71 2.23
C ASP A 123 -41.64 -43.71 3.21
N ASP A 124 -41.38 -44.96 2.80
CA ASP A 124 -40.70 -45.97 3.63
C ASP A 124 -39.21 -45.65 3.83
N TYR A 125 -38.60 -44.94 2.88
CA TYR A 125 -37.19 -44.59 2.93
C TYR A 125 -36.86 -43.58 4.04
N ARG A 126 -37.80 -42.68 4.36
CA ARG A 126 -37.65 -41.70 5.46
C ARG A 126 -37.67 -42.37 6.83
N GLY A 127 -38.40 -43.48 6.98
CA GLY A 127 -38.47 -44.26 8.22
C GLY A 127 -37.18 -45.01 8.57
N GLN A 128 -36.40 -45.41 7.57
CA GLN A 128 -35.19 -46.21 7.76
C GLN A 128 -33.92 -45.38 8.05
N TRP A 129 -33.91 -44.09 7.66
CA TRP A 129 -32.77 -43.18 7.85
C TRP A 129 -32.75 -42.44 9.20
N HIS A 130 -33.79 -42.55 10.04
CA HIS A 130 -33.79 -41.94 11.38
C HIS A 130 -32.80 -42.59 12.38
N GLY A 131 -32.11 -43.66 12.00
CA GLY A 131 -31.03 -44.29 12.78
C GLY A 131 -29.60 -43.84 12.42
N ILE A 132 -29.41 -42.86 11.52
CA ILE A 132 -28.07 -42.45 11.07
C ILE A 132 -27.69 -41.16 11.79
N HIS A 133 -27.09 -41.33 12.97
CA HIS A 133 -26.31 -40.25 13.59
C HIS A 133 -25.11 -39.95 12.68
N LEU A 134 -25.13 -38.79 12.04
CA LEU A 134 -23.97 -38.22 11.33
C LEU A 134 -22.80 -38.12 12.31
N GLN A 135 -21.82 -39.00 12.18
CA GLN A 135 -20.57 -38.90 12.91
C GLN A 135 -19.41 -38.88 11.92
N GLY A 136 -19.18 -37.69 11.32
CA GLY A 136 -17.96 -37.32 10.61
C GLY A 136 -17.56 -38.17 9.38
N PRO A 137 -16.60 -37.71 8.58
CA PRO A 137 -16.20 -38.40 7.37
C PRO A 137 -15.22 -39.54 7.72
N GLY A 138 -15.58 -40.77 7.39
CA GLY A 138 -14.60 -41.87 7.25
C GLY A 138 -14.84 -43.10 8.13
N ARG A 139 -15.75 -43.97 7.69
CA ARG A 139 -15.66 -45.45 7.64
C ARG A 139 -17.08 -46.02 7.57
N MET A 140 -17.50 -46.44 6.38
CA MET A 140 -18.68 -47.29 6.26
C MET A 140 -18.31 -48.72 6.65
N GLY A 141 -18.77 -49.16 7.81
CA GLY A 141 -18.78 -50.57 8.21
C GLY A 141 -20.22 -51.02 8.37
N LEU A 142 -20.66 -51.96 7.54
CA LEU A 142 -21.98 -52.60 7.66
C LEU A 142 -21.88 -53.70 8.72
N SER A 143 -22.67 -53.61 9.79
CA SER A 143 -22.92 -54.75 10.69
C SER A 143 -24.37 -55.22 10.49
N PRO A 144 -24.61 -56.53 10.26
CA PRO A 144 -25.96 -57.04 10.12
C PRO A 144 -26.61 -57.19 11.50
N GLY A 145 -27.67 -56.41 11.75
CA GLY A 145 -28.54 -56.60 12.90
C GLY A 145 -29.42 -57.84 12.73
N HIS A 146 -29.28 -58.80 13.63
CA HIS A 146 -30.21 -59.92 13.77
C HIS A 146 -31.57 -59.42 14.26
N GLN A 147 -32.63 -59.90 13.61
CA GLN A 147 -34.02 -59.77 14.05
C GLN A 147 -34.22 -60.43 15.42
N ALA A 148 -35.01 -59.77 16.27
CA ALA A 148 -35.95 -60.39 17.19
C ALA A 148 -37.14 -59.43 17.38
#